data_AF-A0A6G2Q7L6-F1
#
_entry.id   AF-A0A6G2Q7L6-F1
#
_cell.length_a   1.000
_cell.length_b   1.000
_cell.length_c   1.000
_cell.angle_alpha   90.00
_cell.angle_beta   90.00
_cell.angle_gamma   90.00
#
_symmetry.space_group_name_H-M   'P 1'
#
loop_
_entity.id
_entity.type
_entity.pdbx_description
1 polymer ?
#
loop_
_entity_poly.entity_id
_entity_poly.type
_entity_poly.pdbx_seq_one_letter_code
_entity_poly.pdbx_strand_id
1 'polypeptide(L)'
;MDGTLVDTEHLWWEAVEAVAGRPLTEADQPDVLGRPVEHTAHWLADTTGRAAHDLAAGLHREFADRVRAGIVPRPGALALLDALAARGVPTALVTASPRAVADVVIEALGAHRFAHSVTADDTPRTKPEPDPYLAACRALGVEPAVCVAVEDTVTGVASAEAAGCAVLAVPSLAPIGAAPGRTVRDSLAGVTVEELSAMAAPALTVLSWNLWLGGAKVDDHRAKQIKVILDSGADVVGLQETAGTAAQELAEALGWHHHRAGENLGVISRHPITARFGDPDVGFYGATGVRVQVAPGRAVDVWTAHLHYTPYGPYESAFDGLPAAELIAHEEVRLAQMREALERIEKASEEGVPVILTGDFNCPSHLDRPEVAWPVTKAAEDAGLTDSYRQAHPDPAAAPGHTWSPIHPVHEDGSGRPEPQDRIDYVLHRGLTVRGARTVVTGEPRPWPDVAENEWPSDHAAVLASFAFPVS
;
A
#
# COMPACT_ATOMS: atom_id res chain seq x y z
N MET A 1 23.73 4.19 -4.04
CA MET A 1 24.12 4.03 -5.47
C MET A 1 25.60 3.70 -5.50
N ASP A 2 26.43 4.70 -5.26
CA ASP A 2 27.86 4.56 -4.94
C ASP A 2 28.01 3.70 -3.68
N GLY A 3 28.92 2.73 -3.68
CA GLY A 3 29.15 1.77 -2.59
C GLY A 3 28.06 0.70 -2.42
N THR A 4 26.81 1.01 -2.78
CA THR A 4 25.67 0.07 -2.73
C THR A 4 25.55 -0.81 -3.96
N LEU A 5 25.42 -0.22 -5.14
CA LEU A 5 25.16 -0.91 -6.42
C LEU A 5 26.39 -0.95 -7.30
N VAL A 6 27.24 0.06 -7.22
CA VAL A 6 28.47 0.21 -8.01
C VAL A 6 29.62 0.64 -7.11
N ASP A 7 30.82 0.16 -7.42
CA ASP A 7 32.05 0.67 -6.82
C ASP A 7 32.58 1.82 -7.68
N THR A 8 32.22 3.04 -7.31
CA THR A 8 32.64 4.27 -8.01
C THR A 8 33.81 4.96 -7.35
N GLU A 9 34.20 4.54 -6.15
CA GLU A 9 35.32 5.14 -5.41
C GLU A 9 36.65 4.85 -6.09
N HIS A 10 36.82 3.63 -6.61
CA HIS A 10 38.00 3.29 -7.39
C HIS A 10 38.10 4.15 -8.65
N LEU A 11 36.98 4.34 -9.37
CA LEU A 11 36.94 5.17 -10.57
C LEU A 11 37.18 6.66 -10.27
N TRP A 12 36.70 7.15 -9.11
CA TRP A 12 36.95 8.50 -8.64
C TRP A 12 38.44 8.71 -8.30
N TRP A 13 39.04 7.74 -7.60
CA TRP A 13 40.47 7.77 -7.28
C TRP A 13 41.33 7.88 -8.54
N GLU A 14 41.08 7.01 -9.53
CA GLU A 14 41.80 7.03 -10.81
C GLU A 14 41.54 8.31 -11.62
N ALA A 15 40.34 8.91 -11.52
CA ALA A 15 40.05 10.18 -12.16
C ALA A 15 40.85 11.32 -11.53
N VAL A 16 40.96 11.34 -10.20
CA VAL A 16 41.77 12.32 -9.48
C VAL A 16 43.25 12.13 -9.79
N GLU A 17 43.78 10.91 -9.85
CA GLU A 17 45.16 10.63 -10.28
C GLU A 17 45.46 11.19 -11.67
N ALA A 18 44.55 10.95 -12.62
CA ALA A 18 44.69 11.44 -13.99
C ALA A 18 44.67 12.98 -14.05
N VAL A 19 43.76 13.63 -13.31
CA VAL A 19 43.70 15.10 -13.27
C VAL A 19 44.87 15.71 -12.51
N ALA A 20 45.34 15.06 -11.44
CA ALA A 20 46.51 15.48 -10.66
C ALA A 20 47.82 15.32 -11.45
N GLY A 21 47.84 14.39 -12.42
CA GLY A 21 49.05 14.03 -13.17
C GLY A 21 50.07 13.27 -12.33
N ARG A 22 49.64 12.67 -11.22
CA ARG A 22 50.47 11.85 -10.33
C ARG A 22 49.64 10.74 -9.67
N PRO A 23 50.27 9.62 -9.28
CA PRO A 23 49.64 8.67 -8.36
C PRO A 23 49.28 9.34 -7.03
N LEU A 24 48.16 8.92 -6.46
CA LEU A 24 47.73 9.29 -5.13
C LEU A 24 48.23 8.27 -4.10
N THR A 25 48.26 8.68 -2.85
CA THR A 25 48.72 7.89 -1.69
C THR A 25 47.68 7.92 -0.58
N GLU A 26 47.82 7.07 0.44
CA GLU A 26 46.93 7.08 1.62
C GLU A 26 46.82 8.46 2.29
N ALA A 27 47.86 9.30 2.18
CA ALA A 27 47.84 10.66 2.72
C ALA A 27 46.87 11.59 1.99
N ASP A 28 46.52 11.29 0.74
CA ASP A 28 45.59 12.07 -0.09
C ASP A 28 44.12 11.67 0.18
N GLN A 29 43.88 10.50 0.79
CA GLN A 29 42.55 9.94 1.01
C GLN A 29 41.54 10.89 1.69
N PRO A 30 41.91 11.67 2.74
CA PRO A 30 40.97 12.56 3.43
C PRO A 30 40.41 13.71 2.57
N ASP A 31 41.12 14.07 1.49
CA ASP A 31 40.78 15.16 0.58
C ASP A 31 40.16 14.66 -0.75
N VAL A 32 40.26 13.34 -0.99
CA VAL A 32 39.79 12.68 -2.22
C VAL A 32 38.51 11.89 -1.99
N LEU A 33 38.46 11.01 -0.98
CA LEU A 33 37.30 10.13 -0.77
C LEU A 33 36.26 10.78 0.14
N GLY A 34 34.98 10.63 -0.22
CA GLY A 34 33.85 11.17 0.56
C GLY A 34 33.75 12.71 0.56
N ARG A 35 34.42 13.38 -0.39
CA ARG A 35 34.42 14.85 -0.53
C ARG A 35 33.68 15.30 -1.81
N PRO A 36 33.05 16.48 -1.82
CA PRO A 36 32.55 17.08 -3.06
C PRO A 36 33.67 17.32 -4.07
N VAL A 37 33.36 17.28 -5.37
CA VAL A 37 34.34 17.52 -6.44
C VAL A 37 35.05 18.86 -6.26
N GLU A 38 34.31 19.87 -5.82
CA GLU A 38 34.82 21.23 -5.59
C GLU A 38 35.85 21.26 -4.47
N HIS A 39 35.69 20.45 -3.43
CA HIS A 39 36.67 20.34 -2.35
C HIS A 39 37.97 19.73 -2.87
N THR A 40 37.89 18.59 -3.56
CA THR A 40 39.06 17.93 -4.16
C THR A 40 39.72 18.83 -5.21
N ALA A 41 38.95 19.61 -5.97
CA ALA A 41 39.48 20.58 -6.93
C ALA A 41 40.26 21.72 -6.26
N HIS A 42 39.80 22.24 -5.13
CA HIS A 42 40.55 23.25 -4.36
C HIS A 42 41.84 22.68 -3.77
N TRP A 43 41.77 21.48 -3.20
CA TRP A 43 42.95 20.77 -2.71
C TRP A 43 43.99 20.50 -3.82
N LEU A 44 43.53 20.10 -5.01
CA LEU A 44 44.39 19.98 -6.19
C LEU A 44 44.95 21.34 -6.64
N ALA A 45 44.18 22.43 -6.51
CA ALA A 45 44.64 23.77 -6.86
C ALA A 45 45.81 24.20 -5.97
N ASP A 46 45.71 23.94 -4.66
CA ASP A 46 46.76 24.24 -3.68
C ASP A 46 48.06 23.47 -3.96
N THR A 47 47.94 22.24 -4.47
CA THR A 47 49.10 21.38 -4.73
C THR A 47 49.68 21.52 -6.14
N THR A 48 48.88 21.93 -7.13
CA THR A 48 49.31 22.02 -8.55
C THR A 48 49.46 23.44 -9.07
N GLY A 49 48.91 24.44 -8.37
CA GLY A 49 48.87 25.84 -8.82
C GLY A 49 47.88 26.11 -9.98
N ARG A 50 47.07 25.12 -10.38
CA ARG A 50 46.03 25.27 -11.41
C ARG A 50 44.76 25.88 -10.83
N ALA A 51 43.95 26.53 -11.66
CA ALA A 51 42.68 27.10 -11.22
C ALA A 51 41.69 25.99 -10.80
N ALA A 52 41.10 26.12 -9.62
CA ALA A 52 40.15 25.14 -9.06
C ALA A 52 38.94 24.89 -9.98
N HIS A 53 38.45 25.92 -10.68
CA HIS A 53 37.36 25.77 -11.65
C HIS A 53 37.71 24.81 -12.79
N ASP A 54 38.91 24.93 -13.37
CA ASP A 54 39.33 24.09 -14.50
C ASP A 54 39.64 22.65 -14.04
N LEU A 55 40.13 22.50 -12.80
CA LEU A 55 40.33 21.21 -12.15
C LEU A 55 38.98 20.52 -11.89
N ALA A 56 37.99 21.22 -11.35
CA ALA A 56 36.65 20.69 -11.14
C ALA A 56 36.02 20.22 -12.46
N ALA A 57 36.09 21.05 -13.51
CA ALA A 57 35.63 20.67 -14.84
C ALA A 57 36.37 19.45 -15.41
N GLY A 58 37.68 19.33 -15.15
CA GLY A 58 38.49 18.16 -15.51
C GLY A 58 38.08 16.90 -14.76
N LEU A 59 37.90 16.99 -13.44
CA LEU A 59 37.47 15.89 -12.58
C LEU A 59 36.10 15.37 -13.00
N HIS A 60 35.13 16.26 -13.26
CA HIS A 60 33.82 15.86 -13.74
C HIS A 60 33.89 15.09 -15.06
N ARG A 61 34.71 15.55 -16.03
CA ARG A 61 34.87 14.85 -17.31
C ARG A 61 35.53 13.49 -17.14
N GLU A 62 36.67 13.45 -16.46
CA GLU A 62 37.45 12.21 -16.30
C GLU A 62 36.66 11.15 -15.54
N PHE A 63 35.97 11.55 -14.47
CA PHE A 63 35.10 10.66 -13.71
C PHE A 63 33.94 10.15 -14.58
N ALA A 64 33.23 11.03 -15.29
CA ALA A 64 32.15 10.61 -16.17
C ALA A 64 32.60 9.65 -17.28
N ASP A 65 33.79 9.86 -17.86
CA ASP A 65 34.35 8.98 -18.88
C ASP A 65 34.69 7.59 -18.33
N ARG A 66 35.24 7.51 -17.10
CA ARG A 66 35.51 6.22 -16.42
C ARG A 66 34.26 5.47 -16.06
N VAL A 67 33.28 6.17 -15.52
CA VAL A 67 31.96 5.61 -15.19
C VAL A 67 31.33 5.01 -16.45
N ARG A 68 31.44 5.67 -17.61
CA ARG A 68 30.98 5.09 -18.90
C ARG A 68 31.80 3.89 -19.38
N ALA A 69 33.09 3.86 -19.11
CA ALA A 69 34.00 2.84 -19.63
C ALA A 69 34.08 1.56 -18.77
N GLY A 70 33.81 1.63 -17.46
CA GLY A 70 34.15 0.54 -16.55
C GLY A 70 33.45 0.54 -15.19
N ILE A 71 32.15 0.87 -15.12
CA ILE A 71 31.37 0.58 -13.91
C ILE A 71 31.49 -0.90 -13.54
N VAL A 72 31.85 -1.16 -12.29
CA VAL A 72 31.84 -2.51 -11.69
C VAL A 72 30.66 -2.60 -10.73
N PRO A 73 29.60 -3.38 -11.07
CA PRO A 73 28.52 -3.64 -10.14
C PRO A 73 29.02 -4.36 -8.89
N ARG A 74 28.48 -3.98 -7.73
CA ARG A 74 28.75 -4.66 -6.45
C ARG A 74 28.28 -6.12 -6.53
N PRO A 75 28.95 -7.07 -5.86
CA PRO A 75 28.56 -8.48 -5.93
C PRO A 75 27.09 -8.68 -5.53
N GLY A 76 26.31 -9.28 -6.42
CA GLY A 76 24.87 -9.52 -6.24
C GLY A 76 23.94 -8.38 -6.68
N ALA A 77 24.45 -7.17 -6.99
CA ALA A 77 23.62 -6.01 -7.32
C ALA A 77 22.73 -6.25 -8.55
N LEU A 78 23.30 -6.67 -9.68
CA LEU A 78 22.54 -6.95 -10.89
C LEU A 78 21.56 -8.12 -10.71
N ALA A 79 22.00 -9.19 -10.04
CA ALA A 79 21.15 -10.36 -9.79
C ALA A 79 19.94 -10.01 -8.93
N LEU A 80 20.11 -9.14 -7.93
CA LEU A 80 19.02 -8.67 -7.08
C LEU A 80 18.05 -7.78 -7.87
N LEU A 81 18.55 -6.82 -8.65
CA LEU A 81 17.72 -5.96 -9.49
C LEU A 81 16.92 -6.78 -10.53
N ASP A 82 17.55 -7.77 -11.14
CA ASP A 82 16.89 -8.68 -12.09
C ASP A 82 15.79 -9.51 -11.40
N ALA A 83 16.05 -10.00 -10.18
CA ALA A 83 15.07 -10.76 -9.40
C ALA A 83 13.87 -9.89 -8.99
N LEU A 84 14.09 -8.63 -8.61
CA LEU A 84 13.03 -7.67 -8.29
C LEU A 84 12.18 -7.37 -9.53
N ALA A 85 12.81 -7.09 -10.67
CA ALA A 85 12.11 -6.84 -11.93
C ALA A 85 11.27 -8.05 -12.38
N ALA A 86 11.80 -9.27 -12.26
CA ALA A 86 11.09 -10.50 -12.59
C ALA A 86 9.84 -10.75 -11.71
N ARG A 87 9.80 -10.19 -10.50
CA ARG A 87 8.66 -10.24 -9.57
C ARG A 87 7.74 -9.01 -9.65
N GLY A 88 8.01 -8.09 -10.58
CA GLY A 88 7.23 -6.87 -10.75
C GLY A 88 7.39 -5.89 -9.57
N VAL A 89 8.47 -5.99 -8.79
CA VAL A 89 8.72 -5.09 -7.67
C VAL A 89 9.36 -3.80 -8.21
N PRO A 90 8.68 -2.64 -8.15
CA PRO A 90 9.24 -1.40 -8.66
C PRO A 90 10.43 -0.96 -7.80
N THR A 91 11.53 -0.61 -8.44
CA THR A 91 12.76 -0.17 -7.78
C THR A 91 13.05 1.29 -8.11
N ALA A 92 13.37 2.10 -7.11
CA ALA A 92 13.86 3.47 -7.30
C ALA A 92 15.32 3.60 -6.89
N LEU A 93 16.12 4.31 -7.68
CA LEU A 93 17.48 4.68 -7.30
C LEU A 93 17.45 5.96 -6.46
N VAL A 94 18.00 5.94 -5.24
CA VAL A 94 18.10 7.14 -4.38
C VAL A 94 19.56 7.46 -4.08
N THR A 95 20.03 8.64 -4.48
CA THR A 95 21.44 9.04 -4.32
C THR A 95 21.62 10.50 -3.92
N ALA A 96 22.74 10.79 -3.24
CA ALA A 96 23.19 12.16 -2.97
C ALA A 96 24.10 12.71 -4.08
N SER A 97 24.31 11.94 -5.16
CA SER A 97 25.09 12.35 -6.33
C SER A 97 24.23 13.22 -7.27
N PRO A 98 24.83 14.11 -8.07
CA PRO A 98 24.10 14.92 -9.06
C PRO A 98 23.45 14.06 -10.15
N ARG A 99 22.39 14.60 -10.78
CA ARG A 99 21.62 13.99 -11.87
C ARG A 99 22.49 13.42 -12.98
N ALA A 100 23.45 14.20 -13.46
CA ALA A 100 24.34 13.81 -14.54
C ALA A 100 25.18 12.56 -14.23
N VAL A 101 25.54 12.32 -12.97
CA VAL A 101 26.29 11.10 -12.56
C VAL A 101 25.32 9.92 -12.45
N ALA A 102 24.18 10.14 -11.81
CA ALA A 102 23.17 9.10 -11.62
C ALA A 102 22.68 8.54 -12.95
N ASP A 103 22.41 9.38 -13.93
CA ASP A 103 21.90 8.96 -15.24
C ASP A 103 22.92 8.06 -15.97
N VAL A 104 24.22 8.35 -15.88
CA VAL A 104 25.27 7.49 -16.46
C VAL A 104 25.30 6.13 -15.75
N VAL A 105 25.19 6.10 -14.43
CA VAL A 105 25.17 4.86 -13.65
C VAL A 105 23.92 4.04 -13.97
N ILE A 106 22.75 4.67 -14.08
CA ILE A 106 21.48 4.03 -14.44
C ILE A 106 21.58 3.38 -15.82
N GLU A 107 22.12 4.09 -16.81
CA GLU A 107 22.31 3.54 -18.16
C GLU A 107 23.26 2.33 -18.16
N ALA A 108 24.39 2.43 -17.46
CA ALA A 108 25.35 1.33 -17.36
C ALA A 108 24.80 0.11 -16.61
N LEU A 109 23.99 0.33 -15.58
CA LEU A 109 23.28 -0.72 -14.85
C LEU A 109 22.04 -1.23 -15.59
N GLY A 110 21.60 -0.56 -16.65
CA GLY A 110 20.38 -0.85 -17.41
C GLY A 110 19.15 -0.14 -16.85
N ALA A 111 18.74 0.93 -17.53
CA ALA A 111 17.64 1.81 -17.09
C ALA A 111 16.30 1.10 -16.83
N HIS A 112 16.01 0.01 -17.55
CA HIS A 112 14.80 -0.80 -17.38
C HIS A 112 14.64 -1.43 -15.99
N ARG A 113 15.70 -1.47 -15.17
CA ARG A 113 15.67 -1.98 -13.80
C ARG A 113 15.12 -0.97 -12.79
N PHE A 114 14.99 0.30 -13.18
CA PHE A 114 14.58 1.38 -12.29
C PHE A 114 13.28 2.00 -12.80
N ALA A 115 12.24 1.99 -11.96
CA ALA A 115 10.99 2.68 -12.24
C ALA A 115 11.12 4.20 -12.03
N HIS A 116 12.04 4.62 -11.15
CA HIS A 116 12.29 6.03 -10.86
C HIS A 116 13.72 6.28 -10.34
N SER A 117 14.17 7.54 -10.32
CA SER A 117 15.40 7.92 -9.63
C SER A 117 15.29 9.29 -8.96
N VAL A 118 15.82 9.38 -7.74
CA VAL A 118 15.90 10.61 -6.94
C VAL A 118 17.37 10.89 -6.64
N THR A 119 17.80 12.10 -6.97
CA THR A 119 19.18 12.59 -6.83
C THR A 119 19.22 13.81 -5.90
N ALA A 120 20.43 14.31 -5.64
CA ALA A 120 20.59 15.54 -4.85
C ALA A 120 19.85 16.75 -5.45
N ASP A 121 19.61 16.74 -6.77
CA ASP A 121 18.96 17.85 -7.48
C ASP A 121 17.43 17.86 -7.32
N ASP A 122 16.82 16.75 -6.86
CA ASP A 122 15.37 16.58 -6.82
C ASP A 122 14.74 16.91 -5.46
N THR A 123 15.56 17.07 -4.42
CA THR A 123 15.07 17.32 -3.06
C THR A 123 15.78 18.49 -2.39
N PRO A 124 15.05 19.41 -1.71
CA PRO A 124 15.67 20.55 -1.04
C PRO A 124 16.70 20.16 0.03
N ARG A 125 16.51 19.00 0.67
CA ARG A 125 17.41 18.45 1.67
C ARG A 125 17.80 17.03 1.26
N THR A 126 19.09 16.77 1.22
CA THR A 126 19.64 15.44 0.91
C THR A 126 19.88 14.62 2.20
N LYS A 127 20.36 13.38 2.05
CA LYS A 127 20.75 12.48 3.15
C LYS A 127 21.64 13.24 4.15
N PRO A 128 21.39 13.21 5.47
CA PRO A 128 20.57 12.25 6.21
C PRO A 128 19.08 12.61 6.37
N GLU A 129 18.59 13.68 5.74
CA GLU A 129 17.18 14.05 5.83
C GLU A 129 16.30 13.05 5.06
N PRO A 130 15.04 12.80 5.46
CA PRO A 130 14.20 11.76 4.87
C PRO A 130 13.66 12.08 3.46
N ASP A 131 13.77 13.34 3.03
CA ASP A 131 13.17 13.88 1.82
C ASP A 131 13.44 13.04 0.55
N PRO A 132 14.66 12.51 0.29
CA PRO A 132 14.93 11.70 -0.90
C PRO A 132 14.12 10.39 -0.94
N TYR A 133 14.00 9.70 0.20
CA TYR A 133 13.24 8.45 0.29
C TYR A 133 11.74 8.70 0.22
N LEU A 134 11.26 9.75 0.88
CA LEU A 134 9.85 10.16 0.78
C LEU A 134 9.47 10.55 -0.66
N ALA A 135 10.38 11.22 -1.39
CA ALA A 135 10.18 11.54 -2.80
C ALA A 135 10.12 10.27 -3.67
N ALA A 136 11.03 9.31 -3.44
CA ALA A 136 11.02 8.03 -4.15
C ALA A 136 9.73 7.25 -3.89
N CYS A 137 9.30 7.14 -2.63
CA CYS A 137 8.06 6.47 -2.25
C CYS A 137 6.83 7.11 -2.92
N ARG A 138 6.74 8.45 -2.92
CA ARG A 138 5.67 9.18 -3.63
C ARG A 138 5.66 8.91 -5.13
N ALA A 139 6.83 8.90 -5.77
CA ALA A 139 6.95 8.63 -7.20
C ALA A 139 6.54 7.20 -7.56
N LEU A 140 6.78 6.24 -6.67
CA LEU A 140 6.37 4.85 -6.82
C LEU A 140 4.91 4.60 -6.39
N GLY A 141 4.24 5.57 -5.76
CA GLY A 141 2.87 5.41 -5.24
C GLY A 141 2.76 4.46 -4.06
N VAL A 142 3.81 4.33 -3.25
CA VAL A 142 3.88 3.41 -2.10
C VAL A 142 4.23 4.14 -0.80
N GLU A 143 3.87 3.52 0.32
CA GLU A 143 4.21 4.02 1.66
C GLU A 143 5.63 3.58 2.06
N PRO A 144 6.41 4.42 2.77
CA PRO A 144 7.77 4.05 3.20
C PRO A 144 7.84 2.74 3.99
N ALA A 145 6.82 2.45 4.80
CA ALA A 145 6.79 1.25 5.64
C ALA A 145 6.75 -0.08 4.86
N VAL A 146 6.30 -0.06 3.59
CA VAL A 146 6.32 -1.24 2.71
C VAL A 146 7.55 -1.30 1.80
N CYS A 147 8.47 -0.34 1.96
CA CYS A 147 9.71 -0.25 1.22
C CYS A 147 10.87 -0.81 2.04
N VAL A 148 11.81 -1.42 1.33
CA VAL A 148 13.15 -1.69 1.86
C VAL A 148 14.15 -0.79 1.15
N ALA A 149 14.80 0.08 1.92
CA ALA A 149 15.93 0.85 1.45
C ALA A 149 17.21 0.00 1.57
N VAL A 150 18.00 -0.05 0.50
CA VAL A 150 19.32 -0.70 0.52
C VAL A 150 20.38 0.39 0.54
N GLU A 151 21.22 0.42 1.57
CA GLU A 151 22.16 1.53 1.83
C GLU A 151 23.52 1.05 2.34
N ASP A 152 24.57 1.81 2.07
CA ASP A 152 25.94 1.46 2.44
C ASP A 152 26.59 2.47 3.41
N THR A 153 25.92 3.60 3.68
CA THR A 153 26.45 4.68 4.53
C THR A 153 25.55 4.99 5.71
N VAL A 154 26.13 5.50 6.81
CA VAL A 154 25.36 5.89 8.01
C VAL A 154 24.35 7.00 7.71
N THR A 155 24.70 7.97 6.86
CA THR A 155 23.79 9.05 6.46
C THR A 155 22.64 8.55 5.60
N GLY A 156 22.91 7.60 4.70
CA GLY A 156 21.88 6.93 3.90
C GLY A 156 20.92 6.11 4.73
N VAL A 157 21.45 5.29 5.64
CA VAL A 157 20.65 4.54 6.62
C VAL A 157 19.78 5.47 7.46
N ALA A 158 20.34 6.55 8.01
CA ALA A 158 19.57 7.50 8.82
C ALA A 158 18.44 8.17 8.02
N SER A 159 18.69 8.51 6.75
CA SER A 159 17.68 9.08 5.84
C SER A 159 16.53 8.10 5.58
N ALA A 160 16.85 6.83 5.32
CA ALA A 160 15.84 5.79 5.09
C ALA A 160 15.03 5.47 6.34
N GLU A 161 15.68 5.34 7.50
CA GLU A 161 15.02 5.09 8.79
C GLU A 161 14.10 6.27 9.15
N ALA A 162 14.56 7.51 8.97
CA ALA A 162 13.76 8.72 9.22
C ALA A 162 12.55 8.83 8.27
N ALA A 163 12.65 8.28 7.06
CA ALA A 163 11.52 8.20 6.13
C ALA A 163 10.51 7.09 6.51
N GLY A 164 10.90 6.15 7.39
CA GLY A 164 10.07 5.03 7.82
C GLY A 164 10.23 3.76 6.98
N CYS A 165 11.31 3.65 6.19
CA CYS A 165 11.64 2.43 5.46
C CYS A 165 12.30 1.40 6.38
N ALA A 166 12.08 0.11 6.10
CA ALA A 166 13.00 -0.92 6.57
C ALA A 166 14.34 -0.77 5.82
N VAL A 167 15.46 -1.11 6.46
CA VAL A 167 16.79 -0.88 5.90
C VAL A 167 17.60 -2.17 5.82
N LEU A 168 18.09 -2.47 4.61
CA LEU A 168 19.19 -3.40 4.40
C LEU A 168 20.49 -2.60 4.27
N ALA A 169 21.27 -2.57 5.33
CA ALA A 169 22.58 -1.95 5.34
C ALA A 169 23.64 -2.92 4.76
N VAL A 170 24.40 -2.47 3.76
CA VAL A 170 25.53 -3.17 3.16
C VAL A 170 26.77 -2.27 3.22
N PRO A 171 27.45 -2.19 4.38
CA PRO A 171 28.52 -1.22 4.61
C PRO A 171 29.61 -1.25 3.54
N SER A 172 29.98 -0.08 3.01
CA SER A 172 31.06 0.07 2.02
C SER A 172 32.37 0.51 2.69
N LEU A 173 32.35 1.64 3.41
CA LEU A 173 33.52 2.28 4.02
C LEU A 173 33.53 2.17 5.55
N ALA A 174 32.42 2.53 6.19
CA ALA A 174 32.32 2.64 7.64
C ALA A 174 31.37 1.56 8.17
N PRO A 175 31.68 0.93 9.32
CA PRO A 175 30.82 -0.08 9.90
C PRO A 175 29.45 0.51 10.27
N ILE A 176 28.40 -0.26 9.98
CA ILE A 176 27.02 0.06 10.37
C ILE A 176 26.53 -1.09 11.25
N GLY A 177 26.07 -0.77 12.46
CA GLY A 177 25.51 -1.76 13.38
C GLY A 177 24.07 -2.13 13.02
N ALA A 178 23.63 -3.33 13.40
CA ALA A 178 22.22 -3.71 13.34
C ALA A 178 21.39 -2.91 14.36
N ALA A 179 20.12 -2.66 14.04
CA ALA A 179 19.16 -1.98 14.90
C ALA A 179 17.72 -2.45 14.55
N PRO A 180 16.70 -2.19 15.39
CA PRO A 180 15.31 -2.44 15.00
C PRO A 180 14.99 -1.77 13.65
N GLY A 181 14.43 -2.54 12.70
CA GLY A 181 14.16 -2.06 11.34
C GLY A 181 15.38 -2.04 10.40
N ARG A 182 16.58 -2.39 10.88
CA ARG A 182 17.83 -2.45 10.10
C ARG A 182 18.52 -3.81 10.19
N THR A 183 18.61 -4.46 9.04
CA THR A 183 19.41 -5.67 8.84
C THR A 183 20.75 -5.30 8.20
N VAL A 184 21.84 -5.93 8.64
CA VAL A 184 23.19 -5.69 8.08
C VAL A 184 23.68 -6.93 7.34
N ARG A 185 24.22 -6.74 6.14
CA ARG A 185 24.87 -7.78 5.33
C ARG A 185 26.21 -7.27 4.82
N ASP A 186 27.17 -8.16 4.59
CA ASP A 186 28.47 -7.79 4.03
C ASP A 186 28.42 -7.59 2.51
N SER A 187 27.38 -8.10 1.85
CA SER A 187 27.22 -8.09 0.39
C SER A 187 25.76 -8.25 -0.02
N LEU A 188 25.42 -7.79 -1.23
CA LEU A 188 24.14 -8.09 -1.90
C LEU A 188 24.11 -9.52 -2.46
N ALA A 189 25.24 -10.23 -2.50
CA ALA A 189 25.29 -11.62 -2.94
C ALA A 189 24.40 -12.51 -2.05
N GLY A 190 23.46 -13.21 -2.69
CA GLY A 190 22.53 -14.13 -2.01
C GLY A 190 21.40 -13.44 -1.24
N VAL A 191 21.24 -12.12 -1.35
CA VAL A 191 20.01 -11.44 -0.89
C VAL A 191 18.86 -11.83 -1.82
N THR A 192 17.71 -12.17 -1.23
CA THR A 192 16.53 -12.62 -1.98
C THR A 192 15.36 -11.64 -1.86
N VAL A 193 14.42 -11.70 -2.81
CA VAL A 193 13.19 -10.87 -2.76
C VAL A 193 12.35 -11.23 -1.53
N GLU A 194 12.35 -12.51 -1.14
CA GLU A 194 11.67 -13.01 0.05
C GLU A 194 12.29 -12.46 1.34
N GLU A 195 13.62 -12.39 1.42
CA GLU A 195 14.34 -11.76 2.54
C GLU A 195 13.97 -10.28 2.65
N LEU A 196 14.00 -9.52 1.56
CA LEU A 196 13.58 -8.11 1.56
C LEU A 196 12.10 -7.97 1.94
N SER A 197 11.22 -8.79 1.39
CA SER A 197 9.78 -8.73 1.68
C SER A 197 9.48 -8.97 3.17
N ALA A 198 10.27 -9.84 3.83
CA ALA A 198 10.14 -10.08 5.27
C ALA A 198 10.63 -8.91 6.14
N MET A 199 11.40 -7.98 5.58
CA MET A 199 11.88 -6.79 6.29
C MET A 199 10.86 -5.64 6.28
N ALA A 200 10.08 -5.51 5.20
CA ALA A 200 9.02 -4.51 5.11
C ALA A 200 7.96 -4.74 6.20
N ALA A 201 7.33 -3.66 6.69
CA ALA A 201 6.25 -3.80 7.65
C ALA A 201 5.13 -4.62 7.01
N PRO A 202 4.61 -5.68 7.69
CA PRO A 202 3.51 -6.46 7.14
C PRO A 202 2.32 -5.52 6.95
N ALA A 203 1.91 -5.39 5.70
CA ALA A 203 0.68 -4.74 5.32
C ALA A 203 -0.42 -5.78 5.26
N LEU A 204 -1.64 -5.35 5.54
CA LEU A 204 -2.84 -6.15 5.34
C LEU A 204 -3.77 -5.33 4.46
N THR A 205 -4.15 -5.86 3.31
CA THR A 205 -5.15 -5.25 2.45
C THR A 205 -6.45 -6.04 2.53
N VAL A 206 -7.53 -5.36 2.91
CA VAL A 206 -8.86 -5.96 3.10
C VAL A 206 -9.86 -5.34 2.15
N LEU A 207 -10.64 -6.20 1.48
CA LEU A 207 -11.72 -5.81 0.58
C LEU A 207 -13.08 -6.18 1.20
N SER A 208 -14.03 -5.25 1.24
CA SER A 208 -15.46 -5.52 1.49
C SER A 208 -16.19 -5.58 0.16
N TRP A 209 -16.97 -6.63 -0.08
CA TRP A 209 -17.67 -6.77 -1.36
C TRP A 209 -19.01 -7.51 -1.28
N ASN A 210 -20.11 -6.78 -1.54
CA ASN A 210 -21.41 -7.37 -1.88
C ASN A 210 -21.34 -7.91 -3.31
N LEU A 211 -21.59 -9.22 -3.47
CA LEU A 211 -21.46 -9.91 -4.75
C LEU A 211 -22.72 -9.85 -5.61
N TRP A 212 -23.83 -9.30 -5.14
CA TRP A 212 -25.10 -9.25 -5.87
C TRP A 212 -25.61 -10.63 -6.30
N LEU A 213 -26.21 -11.37 -5.37
CA LEU A 213 -26.66 -12.75 -5.59
C LEU A 213 -25.55 -13.65 -6.18
N GLY A 214 -24.34 -13.55 -5.63
CA GLY A 214 -23.15 -14.29 -6.04
C GLY A 214 -22.52 -13.80 -7.36
N GLY A 215 -23.08 -12.76 -7.98
CA GLY A 215 -22.68 -12.20 -9.27
C GLY A 215 -23.52 -12.74 -10.43
N ALA A 216 -24.59 -13.48 -10.14
CA ALA A 216 -25.31 -14.30 -11.12
C ALA A 216 -25.97 -13.52 -12.26
N LYS A 217 -26.03 -12.19 -12.17
CA LYS A 217 -26.56 -11.29 -13.21
C LYS A 217 -25.55 -10.96 -14.31
N VAL A 218 -24.28 -11.29 -14.10
CA VAL A 218 -23.18 -11.02 -15.03
C VAL A 218 -22.60 -12.35 -15.54
N ASP A 219 -22.41 -12.43 -16.86
CA ASP A 219 -21.82 -13.59 -17.51
C ASP A 219 -20.36 -13.74 -17.06
N ASP A 220 -19.92 -14.98 -16.83
CA ASP A 220 -18.57 -15.32 -16.35
C ASP A 220 -18.16 -14.61 -15.04
N HIS A 221 -19.13 -14.21 -14.21
CA HIS A 221 -18.91 -13.45 -12.97
C HIS A 221 -17.82 -14.04 -12.08
N ARG A 222 -17.71 -15.37 -11.93
CA ARG A 222 -16.70 -15.99 -11.08
C ARG A 222 -15.27 -15.69 -11.56
N ALA A 223 -15.02 -15.77 -12.87
CA ALA A 223 -13.71 -15.44 -13.44
C ALA A 223 -13.39 -13.95 -13.28
N LYS A 224 -14.40 -13.08 -13.48
CA LYS A 224 -14.28 -11.63 -13.28
C LYS A 224 -14.01 -11.29 -11.81
N GLN A 225 -14.67 -11.95 -10.87
CA GLN A 225 -14.46 -11.80 -9.43
C GLN A 225 -13.04 -12.20 -9.02
N ILE A 226 -12.53 -13.33 -9.51
CA ILE A 226 -11.14 -13.76 -9.29
C ILE A 226 -10.16 -12.70 -9.78
N LYS A 227 -10.40 -12.16 -11.00
CA LYS A 227 -9.56 -11.09 -11.57
C LYS A 227 -9.57 -9.84 -10.69
N VAL A 228 -10.75 -9.38 -10.24
CA VAL A 228 -10.88 -8.23 -9.35
C VAL A 228 -10.11 -8.44 -8.05
N ILE A 229 -10.24 -9.61 -7.42
CA ILE A 229 -9.53 -9.93 -6.17
C ILE A 229 -8.02 -9.87 -6.37
N LEU A 230 -7.50 -10.52 -7.42
CA LEU A 230 -6.06 -10.52 -7.73
C LEU A 230 -5.52 -9.12 -8.05
N ASP A 231 -6.22 -8.36 -8.90
CA ASP A 231 -5.80 -7.02 -9.32
C ASP A 231 -5.94 -5.98 -8.20
N SER A 232 -6.84 -6.21 -7.24
CA SER A 232 -6.98 -5.33 -6.08
C SER A 232 -5.81 -5.43 -5.10
N GLY A 233 -5.04 -6.53 -5.15
CA GLY A 233 -4.00 -6.83 -4.17
C GLY A 233 -4.53 -7.18 -2.78
N ALA A 234 -5.80 -7.57 -2.64
CA ALA A 234 -6.38 -7.95 -1.36
C ALA A 234 -5.72 -9.21 -0.78
N ASP A 235 -5.58 -9.26 0.54
CA ASP A 235 -5.14 -10.42 1.31
C ASP A 235 -6.30 -11.14 1.99
N VAL A 236 -7.35 -10.38 2.33
CA VAL A 236 -8.59 -10.87 2.94
C VAL A 236 -9.77 -10.19 2.26
N VAL A 237 -10.84 -10.94 1.98
CA VAL A 237 -12.08 -10.38 1.44
C VAL A 237 -13.25 -10.79 2.31
N GLY A 238 -13.97 -9.81 2.83
CA GLY A 238 -15.27 -10.01 3.48
C GLY A 238 -16.38 -9.87 2.45
N LEU A 239 -17.18 -10.93 2.29
CA LEU A 239 -18.16 -11.10 1.23
C LEU A 239 -19.59 -11.06 1.79
N GLN A 240 -20.49 -10.42 1.04
CA GLN A 240 -21.93 -10.42 1.24
C GLN A 240 -22.63 -10.93 -0.04
N GLU A 241 -23.88 -11.38 0.09
CA GLU A 241 -24.66 -11.98 -1.00
C GLU A 241 -23.95 -13.10 -1.73
N THR A 242 -23.34 -14.01 -0.99
CA THR A 242 -22.53 -15.10 -1.57
C THR A 242 -23.33 -16.19 -2.29
N ALA A 243 -24.67 -16.12 -2.28
CA ALA A 243 -25.56 -17.16 -2.81
C ALA A 243 -25.20 -18.57 -2.29
N GLY A 244 -24.70 -18.63 -1.06
CA GLY A 244 -24.33 -19.84 -0.33
C GLY A 244 -22.98 -20.44 -0.72
N THR A 245 -22.51 -20.33 -1.97
CA THR A 245 -21.29 -21.05 -2.42
C THR A 245 -20.11 -20.15 -2.76
N ALA A 246 -20.33 -18.87 -3.03
CA ALA A 246 -19.32 -18.02 -3.65
C ALA A 246 -17.99 -17.92 -2.90
N ALA A 247 -18.05 -17.80 -1.57
CA ALA A 247 -16.82 -17.71 -0.76
C ALA A 247 -15.94 -18.96 -0.90
N GLN A 248 -16.54 -20.17 -0.95
CA GLN A 248 -15.78 -21.40 -1.12
C GLN A 248 -15.23 -21.52 -2.55
N GLU A 249 -16.06 -21.26 -3.56
CA GLU A 249 -15.64 -21.36 -4.97
C GLU A 249 -14.49 -20.41 -5.30
N LEU A 250 -14.57 -19.15 -4.84
CA LEU A 250 -13.51 -18.16 -5.02
C LEU A 250 -12.22 -18.60 -4.33
N ALA A 251 -12.31 -19.05 -3.07
CA ALA A 251 -11.12 -19.47 -2.33
C ALA A 251 -10.47 -20.72 -2.94
N GLU A 252 -11.25 -21.71 -3.36
CA GLU A 252 -10.72 -22.91 -4.01
C GLU A 252 -9.99 -22.56 -5.32
N ALA A 253 -10.57 -21.66 -6.14
CA ALA A 253 -9.94 -21.21 -7.37
C ALA A 253 -8.65 -20.40 -7.15
N LEU A 254 -8.59 -19.62 -6.06
CA LEU A 254 -7.41 -18.82 -5.68
C LEU A 254 -6.35 -19.63 -4.91
N GLY A 255 -6.68 -20.82 -4.41
CA GLY A 255 -5.85 -21.57 -3.48
C GLY A 255 -5.79 -20.94 -2.08
N TRP A 256 -6.86 -20.29 -1.66
CA TRP A 256 -6.99 -19.53 -0.42
C TRP A 256 -7.80 -20.28 0.65
N HIS A 257 -7.73 -19.78 1.88
CA HIS A 257 -8.56 -20.21 2.99
C HIS A 257 -9.94 -19.56 2.93
N HIS A 258 -10.96 -20.23 3.45
CA HIS A 258 -12.31 -19.65 3.54
C HIS A 258 -13.06 -20.03 4.82
N HIS A 259 -14.05 -19.20 5.09
CA HIS A 259 -15.13 -19.43 6.04
C HIS A 259 -16.45 -19.02 5.38
N ARG A 260 -17.44 -19.91 5.44
CA ARG A 260 -18.80 -19.68 4.95
C ARG A 260 -19.73 -19.60 6.15
N ALA A 261 -20.70 -18.68 6.11
CA ALA A 261 -21.75 -18.59 7.10
C ALA A 261 -23.09 -18.30 6.43
N GLY A 262 -24.04 -19.22 6.63
CA GLY A 262 -25.35 -19.18 6.00
C GLY A 262 -25.29 -19.19 4.48
N GLU A 263 -26.32 -18.60 3.87
CA GLU A 263 -26.43 -18.44 2.41
C GLU A 263 -25.87 -17.10 1.91
N ASN A 264 -25.46 -16.22 2.82
CA ASN A 264 -25.20 -14.82 2.49
C ASN A 264 -23.76 -14.37 2.76
N LEU A 265 -23.11 -14.85 3.83
CA LEU A 265 -21.83 -14.29 4.27
C LEU A 265 -20.65 -15.24 4.04
N GLY A 266 -19.47 -14.65 3.82
CA GLY A 266 -18.23 -15.40 3.82
C GLY A 266 -17.01 -14.54 3.98
N VAL A 267 -15.91 -15.15 4.41
CA VAL A 267 -14.59 -14.53 4.42
C VAL A 267 -13.64 -15.45 3.68
N ILE A 268 -12.85 -14.90 2.75
CA ILE A 268 -11.74 -15.61 2.11
C ILE A 268 -10.43 -14.92 2.48
N SER A 269 -9.36 -15.70 2.63
CA SER A 269 -8.05 -15.15 3.01
C SER A 269 -6.91 -15.91 2.35
N ARG A 270 -5.94 -15.16 1.84
CA ARG A 270 -4.64 -15.66 1.40
C ARG A 270 -3.84 -16.28 2.55
N HIS A 271 -4.11 -15.84 3.78
CA HIS A 271 -3.43 -16.25 4.98
C HIS A 271 -4.24 -17.32 5.76
N PRO A 272 -3.59 -18.15 6.60
CA PRO A 272 -4.29 -19.17 7.37
C PRO A 272 -5.37 -18.59 8.29
N ILE A 273 -6.57 -19.17 8.20
CA ILE A 273 -7.66 -18.95 9.17
C ILE A 273 -7.42 -19.87 10.37
N THR A 274 -7.21 -19.28 11.55
CA THR A 274 -6.88 -20.00 12.80
C THR A 274 -8.05 -20.11 13.77
N ALA A 275 -9.08 -19.26 13.62
CA ALA A 275 -10.33 -19.35 14.35
C ALA A 275 -11.50 -18.86 13.49
N ARG A 276 -12.72 -19.30 13.84
CA ARG A 276 -13.99 -18.90 13.20
C ARG A 276 -14.94 -18.40 14.28
N PHE A 277 -15.68 -17.35 13.96
CA PHE A 277 -16.55 -16.63 14.87
C PHE A 277 -17.95 -16.42 14.28
N GLY A 278 -18.92 -16.23 15.17
CA GLY A 278 -20.32 -16.08 14.79
C GLY A 278 -21.02 -17.42 14.56
N ASP A 279 -22.22 -17.34 14.00
CA ASP A 279 -23.07 -18.49 13.75
C ASP A 279 -22.84 -19.01 12.32
N PRO A 280 -22.43 -20.28 12.12
CA PRO A 280 -22.29 -20.84 10.77
C PRO A 280 -23.63 -20.92 10.03
N ASP A 281 -24.75 -20.92 10.75
CA ASP A 281 -26.12 -20.93 10.21
C ASP A 281 -26.78 -19.55 10.35
N VAL A 282 -25.98 -18.48 10.41
CA VAL A 282 -26.48 -17.10 10.38
C VAL A 282 -27.52 -16.96 9.25
N GLY A 283 -28.65 -16.32 9.57
CA GLY A 283 -29.68 -16.05 8.58
C GLY A 283 -29.17 -15.14 7.46
N PHE A 284 -30.10 -14.70 6.60
CA PHE A 284 -29.70 -13.84 5.49
C PHE A 284 -29.00 -12.56 5.96
N TYR A 285 -29.48 -11.89 7.01
CA TYR A 285 -28.80 -10.75 7.63
C TYR A 285 -28.11 -11.14 8.94
N GLY A 286 -26.94 -10.54 9.20
CA GLY A 286 -26.16 -10.81 10.41
C GLY A 286 -24.67 -10.54 10.21
N ALA A 287 -23.85 -11.18 11.04
CA ALA A 287 -22.39 -11.07 10.97
C ALA A 287 -21.68 -12.38 11.33
N THR A 288 -20.53 -12.61 10.69
CA THR A 288 -19.59 -13.71 10.97
C THR A 288 -18.16 -13.19 10.90
N GLY A 289 -17.20 -13.90 11.49
CA GLY A 289 -15.80 -13.50 11.43
C GLY A 289 -14.83 -14.65 11.51
N VAL A 290 -13.56 -14.32 11.33
CA VAL A 290 -12.44 -15.26 11.40
C VAL A 290 -11.23 -14.59 12.03
N ARG A 291 -10.37 -15.38 12.66
CA ARG A 291 -9.01 -14.96 12.98
C ARG A 291 -8.07 -15.38 11.86
N VAL A 292 -7.29 -14.44 11.36
CA VAL A 292 -6.33 -14.62 10.27
C VAL A 292 -4.90 -14.42 10.80
N GLN A 293 -4.01 -15.39 10.55
CA GLN A 293 -2.59 -15.30 10.90
C GLN A 293 -1.79 -14.69 9.74
N VAL A 294 -1.55 -13.38 9.76
CA VAL A 294 -0.87 -12.66 8.67
C VAL A 294 0.63 -12.93 8.64
N ALA A 295 1.28 -12.94 9.81
CA ALA A 295 2.69 -13.28 9.99
C ALA A 295 2.92 -13.87 11.39
N PRO A 296 4.05 -14.51 11.70
CA PRO A 296 4.33 -15.00 13.05
C PRO A 296 4.13 -13.91 14.12
N GLY A 297 3.28 -14.18 15.11
CA GLY A 297 2.95 -13.22 16.17
C GLY A 297 2.02 -12.06 15.75
N ARG A 298 1.55 -12.02 14.50
CA ARG A 298 0.61 -11.01 14.00
C ARG A 298 -0.65 -11.67 13.47
N ALA A 299 -1.75 -11.51 14.20
CA ALA A 299 -3.07 -11.96 13.83
C ALA A 299 -4.05 -10.77 13.79
N VAL A 300 -5.16 -10.95 13.09
CA VAL A 300 -6.25 -9.98 12.98
C VAL A 300 -7.57 -10.71 12.97
N ASP A 301 -8.58 -10.16 13.63
CA ASP A 301 -9.95 -10.64 13.55
C ASP A 301 -10.69 -9.88 12.45
N VAL A 302 -11.12 -10.57 11.40
CA VAL A 302 -11.86 -9.99 10.28
C VAL A 302 -13.29 -10.49 10.31
N TRP A 303 -14.21 -9.56 10.44
CA TRP A 303 -15.65 -9.78 10.45
C TRP A 303 -16.28 -9.23 9.18
N THR A 304 -17.34 -9.87 8.72
CA THR A 304 -18.19 -9.42 7.63
C THR A 304 -19.64 -9.37 8.09
N ALA A 305 -20.36 -8.29 7.76
CA ALA A 305 -21.77 -8.12 8.05
C ALA A 305 -22.59 -7.76 6.80
N HIS A 306 -23.85 -8.19 6.77
CA HIS A 306 -24.85 -7.69 5.83
C HIS A 306 -26.09 -7.36 6.65
N LEU A 307 -26.48 -6.08 6.64
CA LEU A 307 -27.62 -5.58 7.42
C LEU A 307 -28.86 -5.40 6.55
N HIS A 308 -30.03 -5.30 7.20
CA HIS A 308 -31.33 -5.20 6.54
C HIS A 308 -31.40 -4.01 5.55
N TYR A 309 -31.89 -4.27 4.34
CA TYR A 309 -31.95 -3.27 3.26
C TYR A 309 -33.10 -2.25 3.39
N THR A 310 -34.31 -2.67 3.77
CA THR A 310 -35.47 -1.76 3.90
C THR A 310 -35.83 -1.40 5.35
N PRO A 311 -36.49 -0.25 5.56
CA PRO A 311 -36.61 0.86 4.60
C PRO A 311 -35.23 1.49 4.31
N TYR A 312 -35.07 2.17 3.17
CA TYR A 312 -33.79 2.77 2.80
C TYR A 312 -33.84 4.29 2.98
N GLY A 313 -33.10 4.80 3.99
CA GLY A 313 -33.18 6.19 4.42
C GLY A 313 -32.96 7.23 3.30
N PRO A 314 -32.01 7.04 2.36
CA PRO A 314 -31.84 7.94 1.22
C PRO A 314 -33.08 8.04 0.31
N TYR A 315 -33.82 6.94 0.11
CA TYR A 315 -35.08 6.99 -0.63
C TYR A 315 -36.12 7.78 0.15
N GLU A 316 -36.33 7.44 1.42
CA GLU A 316 -37.32 8.13 2.26
C GLU A 316 -37.02 9.64 2.41
N SER A 317 -35.73 10.01 2.41
CA SER A 317 -35.31 11.41 2.42
C SER A 317 -35.51 12.10 1.07
N ALA A 318 -35.00 11.53 -0.02
CA ALA A 318 -34.98 12.17 -1.34
C ALA A 318 -36.34 12.15 -2.05
N PHE A 319 -37.15 11.12 -1.77
CA PHE A 319 -38.39 10.84 -2.50
C PHE A 319 -39.63 11.17 -1.69
N ASP A 320 -39.63 10.83 -0.40
CA ASP A 320 -40.79 11.00 0.48
C ASP A 320 -40.67 12.26 1.36
N GLY A 321 -39.46 12.82 1.47
CA GLY A 321 -39.20 14.05 2.22
C GLY A 321 -39.32 13.87 3.73
N LEU A 322 -39.06 12.66 4.25
CA LEU A 322 -39.19 12.39 5.68
C LEU A 322 -38.17 13.20 6.50
N PRO A 323 -38.56 13.70 7.69
CA PRO A 323 -37.66 14.41 8.57
C PRO A 323 -36.65 13.45 9.23
N ALA A 324 -35.49 13.99 9.64
CA ALA A 324 -34.40 13.22 10.25
C ALA A 324 -34.84 12.31 11.42
N ALA A 325 -35.81 12.75 12.24
CA ALA A 325 -36.32 11.96 13.36
C ALA A 325 -37.00 10.65 12.92
N GLU A 326 -37.72 10.67 11.79
CA GLU A 326 -38.37 9.47 11.24
C GLU A 326 -37.34 8.54 10.60
N LEU A 327 -36.40 9.10 9.83
CA LEU A 327 -35.28 8.35 9.26
C LEU A 327 -34.49 7.59 10.35
N ILE A 328 -34.20 8.26 11.47
CA ILE A 328 -33.52 7.64 12.62
C ILE A 328 -34.36 6.52 13.24
N ALA A 329 -35.67 6.70 13.37
CA ALA A 329 -36.55 5.68 13.95
C ALA A 329 -36.60 4.42 13.07
N HIS A 330 -36.56 4.59 11.75
CA HIS A 330 -36.60 3.50 10.78
C HIS A 330 -35.30 2.66 10.73
N GLU A 331 -34.21 3.12 11.32
CA GLU A 331 -32.96 2.35 11.47
C GLU A 331 -33.01 1.26 12.56
N GLU A 332 -34.12 1.13 13.32
CA GLU A 332 -34.20 0.23 14.49
C GLU A 332 -33.73 -1.20 14.19
N VAL A 333 -34.14 -1.77 13.06
CA VAL A 333 -33.77 -3.15 12.67
C VAL A 333 -32.28 -3.25 12.37
N ARG A 334 -31.74 -2.37 11.52
CA ARG A 334 -30.30 -2.35 11.20
C ARG A 334 -29.45 -2.09 12.45
N LEU A 335 -29.91 -1.20 13.33
CA LEU A 335 -29.23 -0.86 14.57
C LEU A 335 -29.17 -2.05 15.53
N ALA A 336 -30.26 -2.81 15.65
CA ALA A 336 -30.28 -4.04 16.44
C ALA A 336 -29.28 -5.07 15.90
N GLN A 337 -29.24 -5.26 14.59
CA GLN A 337 -28.29 -6.17 13.93
C GLN A 337 -26.83 -5.73 14.10
N MET A 338 -26.55 -4.42 13.98
CA MET A 338 -25.21 -3.88 14.24
C MET A 338 -24.79 -4.10 15.69
N ARG A 339 -25.68 -3.82 16.66
CA ARG A 339 -25.38 -4.06 18.08
C ARG A 339 -25.07 -5.53 18.36
N GLU A 340 -25.84 -6.45 17.78
CA GLU A 340 -25.56 -7.88 17.91
C GLU A 340 -24.20 -8.24 17.30
N ALA A 341 -23.84 -7.68 16.14
CA ALA A 341 -22.52 -7.89 15.54
C ALA A 341 -21.40 -7.38 16.44
N LEU A 342 -21.54 -6.18 17.00
CA LEU A 342 -20.57 -5.56 17.92
C LEU A 342 -20.41 -6.36 19.21
N GLU A 343 -21.50 -6.88 19.78
CA GLU A 343 -21.44 -7.77 20.95
C GLU A 343 -20.68 -9.06 20.65
N ARG A 344 -20.87 -9.65 19.47
CA ARG A 344 -20.14 -10.85 19.02
C ARG A 344 -18.66 -10.56 18.79
N ILE A 345 -18.34 -9.41 18.18
CA ILE A 345 -16.96 -8.94 17.99
C ILE A 345 -16.26 -8.80 19.35
N GLU A 346 -16.89 -8.13 20.30
CA GLU A 346 -16.30 -7.89 21.61
C GLU A 346 -16.11 -9.21 22.38
N LYS A 347 -17.08 -10.14 22.30
CA LYS A 347 -16.96 -11.47 22.91
C LYS A 347 -15.82 -12.32 22.33
N ALA A 348 -15.48 -12.13 21.06
CA ALA A 348 -14.40 -12.86 20.39
C ALA A 348 -13.04 -12.15 20.50
N SER A 349 -13.03 -10.88 20.87
CA SER A 349 -11.83 -10.05 20.89
C SER A 349 -10.81 -10.57 21.90
N GLU A 350 -9.55 -10.54 21.50
CA GLU A 350 -8.41 -10.82 22.38
C GLU A 350 -7.53 -9.58 22.50
N GLU A 351 -6.91 -9.41 23.68
CA GLU A 351 -6.03 -8.26 23.93
C GLU A 351 -4.87 -8.24 22.92
N GLY A 352 -4.67 -7.08 22.29
CA GLY A 352 -3.61 -6.88 21.30
C GLY A 352 -3.91 -7.45 19.90
N VAL A 353 -5.04 -8.14 19.69
CA VAL A 353 -5.48 -8.57 18.36
C VAL A 353 -6.35 -7.46 17.73
N PRO A 354 -5.92 -6.86 16.61
CA PRO A 354 -6.73 -5.85 15.93
C PRO A 354 -7.99 -6.45 15.30
N VAL A 355 -9.00 -5.60 15.08
CA VAL A 355 -10.30 -5.99 14.51
C VAL A 355 -10.55 -5.21 13.23
N ILE A 356 -11.10 -5.87 12.21
CA ILE A 356 -11.68 -5.27 11.01
C ILE A 356 -13.12 -5.75 10.88
N LEU A 357 -14.05 -4.84 10.60
CA LEU A 357 -15.44 -5.14 10.24
C LEU A 357 -15.71 -4.62 8.83
N THR A 358 -15.90 -5.54 7.90
CA THR A 358 -16.37 -5.25 6.54
C THR A 358 -17.89 -5.41 6.47
N GLY A 359 -18.54 -4.82 5.48
CA GLY A 359 -19.93 -5.15 5.22
C GLY A 359 -20.69 -4.17 4.37
N ASP A 360 -21.82 -4.66 3.87
CA ASP A 360 -22.92 -3.84 3.35
C ASP A 360 -23.87 -3.55 4.52
N PHE A 361 -23.88 -2.30 4.97
CA PHE A 361 -24.72 -1.89 6.09
C PHE A 361 -26.08 -1.37 5.63
N ASN A 362 -26.31 -1.24 4.33
CA ASN A 362 -27.54 -0.69 3.76
C ASN A 362 -27.95 0.67 4.34
N CYS A 363 -27.01 1.45 4.88
CA CYS A 363 -27.27 2.78 5.42
C CYS A 363 -26.08 3.74 5.15
N PRO A 364 -26.35 5.05 4.98
CA PRO A 364 -25.30 6.05 4.91
C PRO A 364 -24.49 6.17 6.22
N SER A 365 -23.33 6.81 6.11
CA SER A 365 -22.49 7.12 7.27
C SER A 365 -22.96 8.40 7.95
N HIS A 366 -22.93 8.41 9.28
CA HIS A 366 -23.03 9.64 10.09
C HIS A 366 -21.94 10.67 9.76
N LEU A 367 -20.85 10.25 9.12
CA LEU A 367 -19.77 11.13 8.64
C LEU A 367 -20.03 11.68 7.23
N ASP A 368 -20.83 10.99 6.42
CA ASP A 368 -21.14 11.41 5.04
C ASP A 368 -22.31 12.38 4.98
N ARG A 369 -23.29 12.16 5.87
CA ARG A 369 -24.57 12.87 5.92
C ARG A 369 -24.86 13.35 7.35
N PRO A 370 -24.10 14.32 7.89
CA PRO A 370 -24.17 14.75 9.29
C PRO A 370 -25.50 15.42 9.68
N GLU A 371 -26.35 15.74 8.70
CA GLU A 371 -27.72 16.25 8.92
C GLU A 371 -28.67 15.22 9.54
N VAL A 372 -28.32 13.93 9.50
CA VAL A 372 -29.02 12.83 10.20
C VAL A 372 -27.99 12.07 11.03
N ALA A 373 -28.38 11.60 12.22
CA ALA A 373 -27.44 10.97 13.15
C ALA A 373 -26.95 9.57 12.72
N TRP A 374 -27.62 8.93 11.75
CA TRP A 374 -27.34 7.58 11.24
C TRP A 374 -26.84 6.60 12.31
N PRO A 375 -27.74 6.15 13.22
CA PRO A 375 -27.35 5.49 14.48
C PRO A 375 -26.57 4.18 14.30
N VAL A 376 -26.70 3.51 13.15
CA VAL A 376 -26.01 2.25 12.85
C VAL A 376 -24.49 2.45 12.79
N THR A 377 -24.03 3.37 11.94
CA THR A 377 -22.59 3.66 11.79
C THR A 377 -22.05 4.38 13.03
N LYS A 378 -22.88 5.20 13.69
CA LYS A 378 -22.51 5.81 14.98
C LYS A 378 -22.27 4.77 16.07
N ALA A 379 -23.10 3.73 16.15
CA ALA A 379 -22.91 2.64 17.11
C ALA A 379 -21.59 1.89 16.91
N ALA A 380 -21.16 1.70 15.66
CA ALA A 380 -19.86 1.11 15.37
C ALA A 380 -18.70 2.03 15.81
N GLU A 381 -18.81 3.34 15.58
CA GLU A 381 -17.85 4.34 16.09
C GLU A 381 -17.78 4.32 17.63
N ASP A 382 -18.93 4.30 18.31
CA ASP A 382 -19.02 4.26 19.77
C ASP A 382 -18.41 2.97 20.36
N ALA A 383 -18.41 1.88 19.60
CA ALA A 383 -17.74 0.63 19.95
C ALA A 383 -16.21 0.64 19.67
N GLY A 384 -15.68 1.77 19.20
CA GLY A 384 -14.26 2.00 18.95
C GLY A 384 -13.77 1.51 17.58
N LEU A 385 -14.68 1.26 16.62
CA LEU A 385 -14.31 0.99 15.23
C LEU A 385 -14.24 2.31 14.46
N THR A 386 -13.17 2.52 13.72
CA THR A 386 -12.95 3.71 12.88
C THR A 386 -13.24 3.40 11.42
N ASP A 387 -13.93 4.31 10.72
CA ASP A 387 -14.19 4.24 9.28
C ASP A 387 -12.89 4.50 8.49
N SER A 388 -12.35 3.44 7.88
CA SER A 388 -11.07 3.50 7.18
C SER A 388 -11.12 4.39 5.94
N TYR A 389 -12.26 4.45 5.27
CA TYR A 389 -12.42 5.30 4.10
C TYR A 389 -12.40 6.78 4.50
N ARG A 390 -13.09 7.15 5.58
CA ARG A 390 -13.11 8.54 6.07
C ARG A 390 -11.83 8.96 6.77
N GLN A 391 -11.10 8.04 7.38
CA GLN A 391 -9.76 8.34 7.87
C GLN A 391 -8.80 8.69 6.73
N ALA A 392 -8.89 7.99 5.59
CA ALA A 392 -8.09 8.29 4.41
C ALA A 392 -8.60 9.52 3.64
N HIS A 393 -9.92 9.74 3.65
CA HIS A 393 -10.62 10.79 2.89
C HIS A 393 -11.58 11.58 3.79
N PRO A 394 -11.08 12.52 4.61
CA PRO A 394 -11.89 13.21 5.61
C PRO A 394 -13.01 14.10 5.06
N ASP A 395 -12.89 14.54 3.80
CA ASP A 395 -13.87 15.40 3.14
C ASP A 395 -14.84 14.58 2.27
N PRO A 396 -16.11 14.40 2.69
CA PRO A 396 -17.10 13.66 1.92
C PRO A 396 -17.52 14.33 0.61
N ALA A 397 -17.38 15.66 0.47
CA ALA A 397 -17.70 16.34 -0.77
C ALA A 397 -16.60 16.13 -1.83
N ALA A 398 -15.33 16.17 -1.41
CA ALA A 398 -14.19 15.95 -2.32
C ALA A 398 -14.04 14.48 -2.73
N ALA A 399 -14.34 13.55 -1.82
CA ALA A 399 -14.20 12.11 -2.03
C ALA A 399 -15.45 11.39 -1.49
N PRO A 400 -16.56 11.37 -2.24
CA PRO A 400 -17.83 10.82 -1.75
C PRO A 400 -17.76 9.31 -1.52
N GLY A 401 -17.00 8.58 -2.34
CA GLY A 401 -16.79 7.14 -2.14
C GLY A 401 -18.05 6.31 -2.33
N HIS A 402 -18.94 6.70 -3.25
CA HIS A 402 -20.18 5.99 -3.52
C HIS A 402 -19.93 4.51 -3.79
N THR A 403 -20.70 3.66 -3.13
CA THR A 403 -20.70 2.20 -3.32
C THR A 403 -22.03 1.71 -3.87
N TRP A 404 -23.11 2.42 -3.57
CA TRP A 404 -24.42 2.26 -4.19
C TRP A 404 -24.72 3.45 -5.10
N SER A 405 -24.84 3.29 -6.42
CA SER A 405 -24.56 2.09 -7.21
C SER A 405 -23.87 2.46 -8.54
N PRO A 406 -22.83 1.71 -8.96
CA PRO A 406 -22.19 1.89 -10.26
C PRO A 406 -23.08 1.59 -11.47
N ILE A 407 -24.18 0.85 -11.30
CA ILE A 407 -25.03 0.41 -12.43
C ILE A 407 -26.44 1.02 -12.42
N HIS A 408 -26.86 1.66 -11.33
CA HIS A 408 -28.17 2.30 -11.22
C HIS A 408 -28.03 3.83 -11.26
N PRO A 409 -28.05 4.47 -12.45
CA PRO A 409 -28.09 5.93 -12.56
C PRO A 409 -29.49 6.51 -12.27
N VAL A 410 -30.53 5.67 -12.36
CA VAL A 410 -31.94 6.03 -12.23
C VAL A 410 -32.61 5.02 -11.32
N HIS A 411 -33.54 5.49 -10.50
CA HIS A 411 -34.27 4.66 -9.54
C HIS A 411 -35.20 3.65 -10.22
N GLU A 412 -35.24 2.44 -9.67
CA GLU A 412 -35.86 1.25 -10.28
C GLU A 412 -37.38 1.14 -10.10
N ASP A 413 -38.08 2.27 -10.00
CA ASP A 413 -39.54 2.33 -9.85
C ASP A 413 -40.26 2.79 -11.13
N GLY A 414 -39.50 3.04 -12.20
CA GLY A 414 -40.00 3.58 -13.47
C GLY A 414 -40.34 5.07 -13.42
N SER A 415 -40.03 5.78 -12.33
CA SER A 415 -40.28 7.22 -12.18
C SER A 415 -39.33 8.09 -12.99
N GLY A 416 -38.18 7.56 -13.39
CA GLY A 416 -37.12 8.32 -14.05
C GLY A 416 -36.35 9.25 -13.10
N ARG A 417 -36.58 9.16 -11.79
CA ARG A 417 -35.83 9.93 -10.78
C ARG A 417 -34.38 9.44 -10.71
N PRO A 418 -33.39 10.34 -10.54
CA PRO A 418 -32.01 9.92 -10.30
C PRO A 418 -31.90 9.04 -9.06
N GLU A 419 -31.07 8.00 -9.13
CA GLU A 419 -30.76 7.15 -7.99
C GLU A 419 -29.89 7.92 -6.98
N PRO A 420 -30.27 8.00 -5.69
CA PRO A 420 -29.40 8.52 -4.64
C PRO A 420 -28.09 7.73 -4.59
N GLN A 421 -26.98 8.42 -4.82
CA GLN A 421 -25.64 7.82 -4.78
C GLN A 421 -25.10 7.94 -3.35
N ASP A 422 -24.78 6.81 -2.74
CA ASP A 422 -24.44 6.71 -1.32
C ASP A 422 -23.31 5.72 -1.09
N ARG A 423 -22.60 5.90 0.02
CA ARG A 423 -21.64 4.92 0.52
C ARG A 423 -22.32 4.13 1.62
N ILE A 424 -22.55 2.85 1.36
CA ILE A 424 -23.23 1.91 2.27
C ILE A 424 -22.41 0.66 2.56
N ASP A 425 -21.27 0.51 1.88
CA ASP A 425 -20.30 -0.54 2.11
C ASP A 425 -19.10 0.02 2.87
N TYR A 426 -18.59 -0.75 3.82
CA TYR A 426 -17.61 -0.27 4.79
C TYR A 426 -16.46 -1.25 5.00
N VAL A 427 -15.30 -0.67 5.32
CA VAL A 427 -14.21 -1.37 6.03
C VAL A 427 -13.90 -0.55 7.27
N LEU A 428 -14.40 -0.98 8.42
CA LEU A 428 -14.11 -0.38 9.71
C LEU A 428 -12.98 -1.12 10.42
N HIS A 429 -12.19 -0.45 11.26
CA HIS A 429 -11.07 -1.10 11.95
C HIS A 429 -10.84 -0.59 13.38
N ARG A 430 -10.14 -1.38 14.19
CA ARG A 430 -9.65 -1.03 15.53
C ARG A 430 -8.28 -1.66 15.74
N GLY A 431 -7.29 -0.88 16.22
CA GLY A 431 -5.95 -1.37 16.51
C GLY A 431 -5.02 -1.52 15.29
N LEU A 432 -5.34 -0.86 14.18
CA LEU A 432 -4.52 -0.79 12.96
C LEU A 432 -4.34 0.66 12.52
N THR A 433 -3.32 0.92 11.71
CA THR A 433 -3.11 2.23 11.07
C THR A 433 -3.51 2.14 9.60
N VAL A 434 -4.49 2.94 9.17
CA VAL A 434 -4.89 3.06 7.76
C VAL A 434 -3.74 3.64 6.93
N ARG A 435 -3.42 2.98 5.81
CA ARG A 435 -2.44 3.41 4.81
C ARG A 435 -3.08 3.97 3.56
N GLY A 436 -4.28 3.52 3.26
CA GLY A 436 -5.06 4.02 2.15
C GLY A 436 -6.39 3.29 2.10
N ALA A 437 -7.38 3.94 1.51
CA ALA A 437 -8.67 3.35 1.23
C ALA A 437 -9.20 3.91 -0.09
N ARG A 438 -9.96 3.11 -0.83
CA ARG A 438 -10.63 3.52 -2.08
C ARG A 438 -11.80 2.61 -2.38
N THR A 439 -12.73 3.10 -3.18
CA THR A 439 -13.71 2.22 -3.83
C THR A 439 -13.08 1.51 -5.03
N VAL A 440 -13.62 0.36 -5.39
CA VAL A 440 -13.16 -0.46 -6.51
C VAL A 440 -14.35 -0.75 -7.42
N VAL A 441 -14.20 -0.38 -8.68
CA VAL A 441 -15.03 -0.76 -9.82
C VAL A 441 -14.08 -0.95 -11.00
N THR A 442 -14.28 -1.99 -11.81
CA THR A 442 -13.48 -2.22 -13.02
C THR A 442 -14.24 -1.84 -14.27
N GLY A 443 -13.56 -1.18 -15.20
CA GLY A 443 -14.15 -0.71 -16.46
C GLY A 443 -15.17 0.40 -16.24
N GLU A 444 -16.04 0.58 -17.22
CA GLU A 444 -17.19 1.49 -17.18
C GLU A 444 -18.47 0.62 -17.27
N PRO A 445 -19.08 0.24 -16.12
CA PRO A 445 -20.23 -0.64 -16.12
C PRO A 445 -21.39 -0.05 -16.91
N ARG A 446 -22.03 -0.86 -17.75
CA ARG A 446 -23.30 -0.47 -18.38
C ARG A 446 -24.41 -0.44 -17.32
N PRO A 447 -25.37 0.50 -17.43
CA PRO A 447 -26.49 0.56 -16.51
C PRO A 447 -27.39 -0.67 -16.55
N TRP A 448 -28.09 -0.93 -15.46
CA TRP A 448 -29.19 -1.88 -15.44
C TRP A 448 -30.31 -1.49 -16.44
N PRO A 449 -30.91 -2.45 -17.17
CA PRO A 449 -30.73 -3.91 -17.08
C PRO A 449 -29.64 -4.53 -17.97
N ASP A 450 -28.88 -3.73 -18.72
CA ASP A 450 -27.94 -4.22 -19.76
C ASP A 450 -26.57 -4.67 -19.21
N VAL A 451 -26.56 -5.36 -18.07
CA VAL A 451 -25.36 -5.64 -17.29
C VAL A 451 -24.67 -6.97 -17.60
N ALA A 452 -25.30 -7.87 -18.35
CA ALA A 452 -24.81 -9.24 -18.55
C ALA A 452 -23.33 -9.31 -18.99
N GLU A 453 -22.90 -8.40 -19.87
CA GLU A 453 -21.53 -8.38 -20.40
C GLU A 453 -20.58 -7.43 -19.64
N ASN A 454 -21.02 -6.81 -18.53
CA ASN A 454 -20.17 -5.90 -17.74
C ASN A 454 -18.89 -6.60 -17.26
N GLU A 455 -17.78 -5.87 -17.24
CA GLU A 455 -16.54 -6.35 -16.58
C GLU A 455 -16.71 -6.42 -15.07
N TRP A 456 -17.42 -5.45 -14.49
CA TRP A 456 -17.75 -5.40 -13.07
C TRP A 456 -18.94 -6.34 -12.75
N PRO A 457 -18.77 -7.36 -11.89
CA PRO A 457 -19.77 -8.40 -11.65
C PRO A 457 -20.65 -8.15 -10.41
N SER A 458 -20.99 -6.89 -10.10
CA SER A 458 -21.83 -6.51 -8.95
C SER A 458 -22.53 -5.18 -9.21
N ASP A 459 -23.64 -4.93 -8.51
CA ASP A 459 -24.31 -3.63 -8.43
C ASP A 459 -23.77 -2.74 -7.31
N HIS A 460 -22.85 -3.24 -6.48
CA HIS A 460 -22.08 -2.45 -5.50
C HIS A 460 -20.65 -2.20 -6.00
N ALA A 461 -20.10 -1.02 -5.74
CA ALA A 461 -18.65 -0.85 -5.73
C ALA A 461 -18.08 -1.51 -4.46
N ALA A 462 -16.94 -2.18 -4.58
CA ALA A 462 -16.27 -2.75 -3.41
C ALA A 462 -15.46 -1.68 -2.66
N VAL A 463 -15.15 -1.90 -1.39
CA VAL A 463 -14.30 -0.99 -0.59
C VAL A 463 -13.02 -1.69 -0.21
N LEU A 464 -11.88 -1.12 -0.63
CA LEU A 464 -10.55 -1.62 -0.33
C LEU A 464 -9.88 -0.71 0.69
N ALA A 465 -9.31 -1.28 1.76
CA ALA A 465 -8.47 -0.56 2.70
C ALA A 465 -7.18 -1.34 2.99
N SER A 466 -6.08 -0.61 3.08
CA SER A 466 -4.76 -1.16 3.42
C SER A 466 -4.34 -0.67 4.80
N PHE A 467 -3.74 -1.56 5.58
CA PHE A 467 -3.39 -1.33 6.97
C PHE A 467 -1.93 -1.67 7.24
N ALA A 468 -1.33 -0.93 8.17
CA ALA A 468 -0.15 -1.39 8.88
C ALA A 468 -0.54 -1.88 10.27
N PHE A 469 0.07 -2.98 10.68
CA PHE A 469 0.02 -3.42 12.06
C PHE A 469 0.81 -2.45 12.97
N PRO A 470 0.46 -2.37 14.25
CA PRO A 470 1.25 -1.65 15.24
C PRO A 470 2.72 -2.09 15.20
N VAL A 471 3.61 -1.14 15.45
CA VAL A 471 5.03 -1.43 15.69
C VAL A 471 5.10 -2.06 17.08
N SER A 472 5.60 -3.30 17.13
CA SER A 472 5.81 -4.07 18.36
C SER A 472 6.93 -3.51 19.21
#